data_AF-A0AAD0UC39-F1
#
_entry.id   AF-A0AAD0UC39-F1
#
_cell.length_a   1.000
_cell.length_b   1.000
_cell.length_c   1.000
_cell.angle_alpha   90.00
_cell.angle_beta   90.00
_cell.angle_gamma   90.00
#
_symmetry.space_group_name_H-M   'P 1'
#
loop_
_entity.id
_entity.type
_entity.pdbx_description
1 polymer ?
#
loop_
_entity_poly.entity_id
_entity_poly.type
_entity_poly.pdbx_seq_one_letter_code
_entity_poly.pdbx_strand_id
1 'polypeptide(L)'
;MKICLALTCTLALCTLLSGCATPQPVTQIDKDTYLLVASSRWHGNDGVAAQGVQQADEWCRQQGRSARITGSERSEGLFGVLPPKVMLSFKCDRPGQ
;
A
#
# COMPACT_ATOMS: atom_id res chain seq x y z
N MET A 1 -53.99 -14.56 20.78
CA MET A 1 -52.69 -14.42 21.48
C MET A 1 -51.90 -15.70 21.30
N LYS A 2 -50.59 -15.57 20.99
CA LYS A 2 -49.52 -16.59 20.96
C LYS A 2 -49.53 -17.61 19.80
N ILE A 3 -48.43 -18.03 19.16
CA ILE A 3 -46.99 -17.68 19.01
C ILE A 3 -46.56 -18.50 17.77
N CYS A 4 -45.79 -17.93 16.83
CA CYS A 4 -44.83 -18.62 15.94
C CYS A 4 -43.79 -17.55 15.57
N LEU A 5 -42.63 -17.41 16.20
CA LEU A 5 -41.47 -18.30 16.09
C LEU A 5 -41.04 -18.54 14.64
N ALA A 6 -40.76 -17.47 13.89
CA ALA A 6 -39.89 -17.48 12.71
C ALA A 6 -39.70 -16.06 12.18
N LEU A 7 -38.67 -15.35 12.62
CA LEU A 7 -38.00 -14.28 11.83
C LEU A 7 -36.76 -13.77 12.56
N THR A 8 -35.93 -14.72 13.03
CA THR A 8 -34.57 -14.51 13.52
C THR A 8 -33.54 -14.44 12.37
N CYS A 9 -33.92 -13.92 11.21
CA CYS A 9 -33.14 -14.02 9.97
C CYS A 9 -32.99 -12.68 9.25
N THR A 10 -32.62 -11.60 9.96
CA THR A 10 -32.47 -10.27 9.32
C THR A 10 -31.40 -9.37 9.93
N LEU A 11 -30.49 -9.91 10.76
CA LEU A 11 -29.39 -9.15 11.38
C LEU A 11 -28.00 -9.74 11.07
N ALA A 12 -27.90 -10.58 10.04
CA ALA A 12 -26.62 -10.97 9.45
C ALA A 12 -26.39 -10.12 8.18
N LEU A 13 -25.17 -9.65 7.96
CA LEU A 13 -24.70 -8.85 6.81
C LEU A 13 -24.92 -7.32 6.86
N CYS A 14 -24.42 -6.66 7.89
CA CYS A 14 -23.96 -5.26 7.75
C CYS A 14 -22.51 -5.05 8.23
N THR A 15 -21.74 -6.12 8.39
CA THR A 15 -20.27 -6.05 8.48
C THR A 15 -19.66 -6.03 7.08
N LEU A 16 -20.13 -5.12 6.21
CA LEU A 16 -19.33 -4.74 5.06
C LEU A 16 -18.15 -3.96 5.63
N LEU A 17 -17.00 -4.64 5.66
CA LEU A 17 -15.69 -4.07 5.93
C LEU A 17 -15.65 -2.69 5.29
N SER A 18 -15.77 -1.65 6.13
CA SER A 18 -15.24 -0.34 5.80
C SER A 18 -13.75 -0.56 5.73
N GLY A 19 -13.27 -0.96 4.55
CA GLY A 19 -11.85 -1.07 4.28
C GLY A 19 -11.27 0.27 4.68
N CYS A 20 -10.38 0.26 5.67
CA CYS A 20 -9.59 1.43 5.98
C CYS A 20 -8.93 1.80 4.65
N ALA A 21 -9.43 2.86 4.00
CA ALA A 21 -8.68 3.58 2.99
C ALA A 21 -7.53 4.25 3.73
N THR A 22 -6.57 3.45 4.18
CA THR A 22 -5.28 3.94 4.63
C THR A 22 -4.75 4.74 3.45
N PRO A 23 -4.46 6.05 3.62
CA PRO A 23 -3.89 6.84 2.56
C PRO A 23 -2.62 6.13 2.08
N GLN A 24 -2.69 5.55 0.89
CA GLN A 24 -1.56 4.83 0.33
C GLN A 24 -0.50 5.89 0.01
N PRO A 25 0.78 5.69 0.39
CA PRO A 25 1.85 6.69 0.25
C PRO A 25 2.29 6.88 -1.22
N VAL A 26 1.42 6.55 -2.18
CA VAL A 26 1.66 6.55 -3.62
C VAL A 26 1.04 7.81 -4.22
N THR A 27 1.87 8.61 -4.89
CA THR A 27 1.46 9.78 -5.67
C THR A 27 1.70 9.50 -7.14
N GLN A 28 0.70 9.69 -8.00
CA GLN A 28 0.90 9.60 -9.44
C GLN A 28 1.59 10.87 -9.95
N ILE A 29 2.70 10.71 -10.68
CA ILE A 29 3.49 11.82 -11.21
C ILE A 29 3.38 11.95 -12.74
N ASP A 30 3.09 10.85 -13.45
CA ASP A 30 2.85 10.83 -14.89
C ASP A 30 1.95 9.63 -15.26
N LYS A 31 1.62 9.46 -16.55
CA LYS A 31 0.91 8.30 -17.07
C LYS A 31 1.70 7.02 -16.73
N ASP A 32 1.04 6.12 -16.01
CA ASP A 32 1.60 4.86 -15.52
C ASP A 32 2.84 5.01 -14.62
N THR A 33 3.19 6.23 -14.18
CA THR A 33 4.36 6.50 -13.35
C THR A 33 3.93 7.02 -11.99
N TYR A 34 4.39 6.33 -10.95
CA TYR A 34 4.01 6.54 -9.58
C TYR A 34 5.25 6.77 -8.73
N LEU A 35 5.07 7.54 -7.67
CA LEU A 35 6.09 7.87 -6.70
C LEU A 35 5.62 7.44 -5.33
N LEU A 36 6.43 6.65 -4.63
CA LEU A 36 6.15 6.18 -3.29
C LEU A 36 7.26 6.61 -2.35
N VAL A 37 6.88 7.18 -1.20
CA VAL A 37 7.83 7.54 -0.15
C VAL A 37 7.67 6.58 1.02
N ALA A 38 8.63 5.66 1.16
CA ALA A 38 8.74 4.79 2.32
C ALA A 38 9.64 5.44 3.38
N SER A 39 9.26 5.28 4.65
CA SER A 39 10.09 5.67 5.78
C SER A 39 9.83 4.73 6.96
N SER A 40 10.86 4.45 7.75
CA SER A 40 10.71 3.68 8.98
C SER A 40 11.70 4.18 10.02
N ARG A 41 11.27 4.21 11.29
CA ARG A 41 12.16 4.47 12.43
C ARG A 41 12.90 3.21 12.90
N TRP A 42 12.39 2.04 12.52
CA TRP A 42 12.85 0.75 13.03
C TRP A 42 13.69 -0.02 12.01
N HIS A 43 13.61 0.33 10.74
CA HIS A 43 14.37 -0.28 9.66
C HIS A 43 15.44 0.69 9.16
N GLY A 44 16.64 0.19 8.87
CA GLY A 44 17.67 0.93 8.15
C GLY A 44 17.30 1.12 6.66
N ASN A 45 18.15 1.80 5.88
CA ASN A 45 17.85 2.17 4.49
C ASN A 45 17.44 0.98 3.60
N ASP A 46 18.12 -0.16 3.70
CA ASP A 46 17.78 -1.33 2.89
C ASP A 46 16.43 -1.94 3.28
N GLY A 47 16.09 -1.92 4.58
CA GLY A 47 14.78 -2.38 5.05
C GLY A 47 13.66 -1.44 4.60
N VAL A 48 13.89 -0.13 4.64
CA VAL A 48 12.94 0.87 4.10
C VAL A 48 12.78 0.72 2.59
N ALA A 49 13.87 0.44 1.85
CA ALA A 49 13.83 0.21 0.42
C ALA A 49 13.02 -1.06 0.08
N ALA A 50 13.28 -2.17 0.77
CA ALA A 50 12.53 -3.42 0.59
C ALA A 50 11.04 -3.23 0.88
N GLN A 51 10.71 -2.53 1.96
CA GLN A 51 9.34 -2.17 2.30
C GLN A 51 8.70 -1.32 1.19
N GLY A 52 9.42 -0.33 0.66
CA GLY A 52 8.93 0.50 -0.45
C GLY A 52 8.64 -0.31 -1.72
N VAL A 53 9.51 -1.26 -2.07
CA VAL A 53 9.31 -2.13 -3.24
C VAL A 53 8.08 -3.01 -3.05
N GLN A 54 7.90 -3.59 -1.87
CA GLN A 54 6.71 -4.39 -1.54
C GLN A 54 5.42 -3.55 -1.63
N GLN A 55 5.44 -2.32 -1.14
CA GLN A 55 4.28 -1.42 -1.25
C GLN A 55 3.98 -1.04 -2.70
N ALA A 56 5.00 -0.80 -3.52
CA ALA A 56 4.85 -0.54 -4.95
C ALA A 56 4.24 -1.75 -5.68
N ASP A 57 4.71 -2.96 -5.39
CA ASP A 57 4.17 -4.19 -5.96
C ASP A 57 2.72 -4.43 -5.55
N GLU A 58 2.40 -4.27 -4.27
CA GLU A 58 1.03 -4.39 -3.77
C GLU A 58 0.09 -3.38 -4.45
N TRP A 59 0.52 -2.14 -4.63
CA TRP A 59 -0.25 -1.11 -5.34
C TRP A 59 -0.55 -1.49 -6.79
N CYS A 60 0.45 -2.00 -7.52
CA CYS A 60 0.24 -2.45 -8.90
C CYS A 60 -0.61 -3.73 -8.95
N ARG A 61 -0.46 -4.62 -7.97
CA ARG A 61 -1.21 -5.88 -7.87
C ARG A 61 -2.70 -5.65 -7.67
N GLN A 62 -3.09 -4.63 -6.92
CA GLN A 62 -4.49 -4.18 -6.79
C GLN A 62 -5.10 -3.78 -8.15
N GLN A 63 -4.27 -3.42 -9.13
CA GLN A 63 -4.68 -3.08 -10.50
C GLN A 63 -4.49 -4.23 -11.49
N GLY A 64 -4.13 -5.43 -11.02
CA GLY A 64 -3.82 -6.58 -11.88
C GLY A 64 -2.52 -6.43 -12.68
N ARG A 65 -1.59 -5.59 -12.21
CA ARG A 65 -0.32 -5.27 -12.85
C ARG A 65 0.85 -5.62 -11.93
N SER A 66 2.07 -5.63 -12.45
CA SER A 66 3.30 -5.84 -11.68
C SER A 66 4.08 -4.53 -11.55
N ALA A 67 4.73 -4.30 -10.41
CA ALA A 67 5.55 -3.10 -10.25
C ALA A 67 6.91 -3.26 -10.95
N ARG A 68 7.28 -2.24 -11.71
CA ARG A 68 8.62 -2.06 -12.28
C ARG A 68 9.24 -0.81 -11.69
N ILE A 69 10.27 -0.97 -10.88
CA ILE A 69 11.00 0.16 -10.31
C ILE A 69 11.80 0.86 -11.42
N THR A 70 11.60 2.17 -11.55
CA THR A 70 12.26 3.02 -12.57
C THR A 70 13.27 3.99 -11.97
N GLY A 71 13.16 4.27 -10.66
CA GLY A 71 14.10 5.10 -9.92
C GLY A 71 14.03 4.83 -8.42
N SER A 72 15.16 4.99 -7.74
CA SER A 72 15.24 4.90 -6.27
C SER A 72 16.16 6.00 -5.77
N GLU A 73 15.61 6.88 -4.96
CA GLU A 73 16.37 7.89 -4.22
C GLU A 73 16.32 7.53 -2.74
N ARG A 74 17.50 7.43 -2.13
CA ARG A 74 17.64 7.09 -0.72
C ARG A 74 18.14 8.31 0.03
N SER A 75 17.50 8.60 1.16
CA SER A 75 17.98 9.57 2.12
C SER A 75 18.30 8.82 3.40
N GLU A 76 19.59 8.81 3.74
CA GLU A 76 20.10 8.07 4.90
C GLU A 76 19.46 8.51 6.22
N GLY A 77 18.82 9.68 6.25
CA GLY A 77 18.31 10.30 7.46
C GLY A 77 19.46 10.72 8.38
N LEU A 78 19.12 11.10 9.62
CA LEU A 78 20.10 11.37 10.66
C LEU A 78 19.69 10.54 11.88
N PHE A 79 20.56 9.64 12.32
CA PHE A 79 20.27 8.69 13.39
C PHE A 79 19.74 9.43 14.64
N GLY A 80 18.56 9.06 15.12
CA GLY A 80 17.90 9.69 16.28
C GLY A 80 17.15 11.00 16.02
N VAL A 81 17.26 11.59 14.82
CA VAL A 81 16.62 12.88 14.48
C VAL A 81 15.64 12.74 13.32
N LEU A 82 16.08 12.13 12.22
CA LEU A 82 15.28 11.92 11.01
C LEU A 82 15.35 10.45 10.58
N PRO A 83 14.21 9.77 10.44
CA PRO A 83 14.22 8.39 9.98
C PRO A 83 14.76 8.31 8.55
N PRO A 84 15.39 7.18 8.18
CA PRO A 84 15.72 6.89 6.79
C PRO A 84 14.46 6.94 5.93
N LYS A 85 14.61 7.51 4.74
CA LYS A 85 13.54 7.62 3.74
C LYS A 85 14.02 7.10 2.40
N VAL A 86 13.13 6.40 1.71
CA VAL A 86 13.37 5.94 0.34
C VAL A 86 12.21 6.40 -0.51
N MET A 87 12.54 7.14 -1.57
CA MET A 87 11.59 7.55 -2.60
C MET A 87 11.78 6.64 -3.80
N LEU A 88 10.72 5.94 -4.18
CA LEU A 88 10.72 5.03 -5.31
C LEU A 88 9.85 5.61 -6.41
N SER A 89 10.41 5.73 -7.60
CA SER A 89 9.64 5.94 -8.83
C SER A 89 9.42 4.59 -9.48
N PHE A 90 8.17 4.24 -9.77
CA PHE A 90 7.83 2.94 -10.33
C PHE A 90 6.68 3.06 -11.32
N LYS A 91 6.64 2.10 -12.25
CA LYS A 91 5.52 1.91 -13.17
C LYS A 91 4.79 0.64 -12.84
N CYS A 92 3.51 0.60 -13.14
CA CYS A 92 2.79 -0.66 -13.15
C CYS A 92 2.81 -1.17 -14.59
N ASP A 93 3.37 -2.34 -14.85
CA ASP A 93 3.41 -2.96 -16.17
C ASP A 93 2.55 -4.25 -16.17
N ARG A 94 2.26 -4.82 -17.34
CA ARG A 94 1.58 -6.12 -17.37
C ARG A 94 2.53 -7.18 -16.79
N PRO A 95 2.05 -8.15 -15.99
CA PRO A 95 2.90 -9.21 -15.46
C PRO A 95 3.57 -9.97 -16.60
N GLY A 96 4.90 -10.04 -16.62
CA GLY A 96 5.67 -10.82 -17.60
C GLY A 96 6.13 -10.07 -18.86
N GLN A 97 6.33 -8.75 -18.79
CA GLN A 97 6.93 -7.95 -19.87
C GLN A 97 8.30 -7.41 -19.49
#